data_AF-A0A5C6ADN7-F1
#
_entry.id   AF-A0A5C6ADN7-F1
#
_cell.length_a   1.000
_cell.length_b   1.000
_cell.length_c   1.000
_cell.angle_alpha   90.00
_cell.angle_beta   90.00
_cell.angle_gamma   90.00
#
_symmetry.space_group_name_H-M   'P 1'
#
loop_
_entity.id
_entity.type
_entity.pdbx_description
1 polymer ?
#
loop_
_entity_poly.entity_id
_entity_poly.type
_entity_poly.pdbx_seq_one_letter_code
_entity_poly.pdbx_strand_id
1 'polypeptide(L)'
;MKDEHCSAIRDTEIRVVTDRYPSETRDFVICKQIPNGVQQLNPIELLGTDMAVRLLKFTARTGDEDIARQNTLSRLLTQCLEYQGNRRHLICEPWTEDDLRGDTMFENNRTEFARDCGVEQAHRFQVVMSGEQDSELPSEELYWGSFTTLPQVEDTFTDASLQSFADQLQQMMMGNGDSPVTLDVMQMRRNVKTAWDNQFKEFDLDVAIRDRRHLFKRLMSVSIRQTSNLTQRIAFAFVLKNLGSTALQRDRSTFSEREQKLFDLRYGNCEALGRINIGFLYEYGELHAELINQFANSLISDKPEVAWQQAETNLRRHVQLLGELRDLRRFVRADQRKSTRDRGTRKLPRPRIDAGSGEEADARAAAPDDKLLEIEMLNELKRVVNRLKPRDRKRAQALIDSGGDRGLAAESLGLTRRSFNDQFRQTVRPNLKKEIRKLKREEKQ
;
A
#
# COMPACT_ATOMS: atom_id res chain seq x y z
N MET A 1 0.84 -20.27 -10.95
CA MET A 1 0.23 -20.96 -9.80
C MET A 1 -1.26 -20.91 -10.00
N LYS A 2 -1.91 -22.08 -9.96
CA LYS A 2 -3.30 -22.30 -10.34
C LYS A 2 -4.24 -21.77 -9.27
N ASP A 3 -5.43 -21.40 -9.71
CA ASP A 3 -6.57 -20.87 -8.98
C ASP A 3 -6.86 -21.66 -7.68
N GLU A 4 -6.49 -21.11 -6.53
CA GLU A 4 -7.18 -21.41 -5.28
C GLU A 4 -8.32 -20.41 -5.17
N HIS A 5 -9.50 -20.84 -5.64
CA HIS A 5 -10.75 -20.20 -5.26
C HIS A 5 -10.78 -20.03 -3.74
N CYS A 6 -11.10 -18.83 -3.29
CA CYS A 6 -11.32 -18.48 -1.89
C CYS A 6 -12.58 -19.22 -1.37
N SER A 7 -12.52 -20.55 -1.24
CA SER A 7 -13.55 -21.34 -0.59
C SER A 7 -13.51 -21.02 0.90
N ALA A 8 -14.65 -20.69 1.49
CA ALA A 8 -14.76 -20.48 2.93
C ALA A 8 -14.11 -21.64 3.69
N ILE A 9 -13.20 -21.31 4.62
CA ILE A 9 -12.55 -22.32 5.45
C ILE A 9 -13.60 -22.81 6.43
N ARG A 10 -13.97 -24.09 6.32
CA ARG A 10 -14.98 -24.68 7.19
C ARG A 10 -14.40 -24.80 8.60
N ASP A 11 -15.20 -24.47 9.60
CA ASP A 11 -14.75 -24.55 11.00
C ASP A 11 -14.36 -25.98 11.42
N THR A 12 -14.83 -27.01 10.71
CA THR A 12 -14.44 -28.42 10.92
C THR A 12 -13.01 -28.72 10.49
N GLU A 13 -12.44 -27.88 9.63
CA GLU A 13 -11.05 -27.96 9.17
C GLU A 13 -10.13 -27.16 10.09
N ILE A 14 -10.63 -26.49 11.12
CA ILE A 14 -9.83 -25.65 12.01
C ILE A 14 -9.57 -26.39 13.32
N ARG A 15 -8.31 -26.36 13.77
CA ARG A 15 -7.88 -26.86 15.07
C ARG A 15 -7.13 -25.77 15.82
N VAL A 16 -7.29 -25.75 17.14
CA VAL A 16 -6.45 -24.95 18.02
C VAL A 16 -5.41 -25.87 18.62
N VAL A 17 -4.15 -25.62 18.31
CA VAL A 17 -3.00 -26.27 18.94
C VAL A 17 -2.62 -25.45 20.16
N THR A 18 -2.42 -26.12 21.29
CA THR A 18 -1.96 -25.48 22.53
C THR A 18 -0.57 -25.99 22.85
N ASP A 19 0.42 -25.13 22.65
CA ASP A 19 1.81 -25.42 22.97
C ASP A 19 2.11 -24.91 24.38
N ARG A 20 2.64 -25.78 25.24
CA ARG A 20 3.02 -25.43 26.62
C ARG A 20 4.53 -25.33 26.70
N TYR A 21 5.01 -24.16 27.11
CA TYR A 21 6.44 -23.88 27.23
C TYR A 21 6.97 -24.24 28.62
N PRO A 22 8.30 -24.34 28.81
CA PRO A 22 8.92 -24.61 30.12
C PRO A 22 8.48 -23.63 31.23
N SER A 23 8.11 -22.41 30.86
CA SER A 23 7.58 -21.38 31.76
C SER A 23 6.13 -21.62 32.19
N GLU A 24 5.54 -22.76 31.80
CA GLU A 24 4.13 -23.11 31.96
C GLU A 24 3.15 -22.23 31.16
N THR A 25 3.65 -21.23 30.43
CA THR A 25 2.86 -20.38 29.53
C THR A 25 2.33 -21.19 28.35
N ARG A 26 1.03 -21.05 28.04
CA ARG A 26 0.39 -21.66 26.87
C ARG A 26 0.35 -20.70 25.69
N ASP A 27 0.75 -21.14 24.50
CA ASP A 27 0.44 -20.46 23.23
C ASP A 27 -0.71 -21.17 22.52
N PHE A 28 -1.62 -20.37 21.96
CA PHE A 28 -2.82 -20.83 21.28
C PHE A 28 -2.71 -20.51 19.80
N VAL A 29 -2.29 -21.52 19.03
CA VAL A 29 -2.06 -21.40 17.59
C VAL A 29 -3.26 -21.98 16.84
N ILE A 30 -3.90 -21.17 16.01
CA ILE A 30 -5.01 -21.62 15.18
C ILE A 30 -4.45 -22.14 13.86
N CYS A 31 -4.77 -23.40 13.56
CA CYS A 31 -4.26 -24.12 12.42
C CYS A 31 -5.39 -24.67 11.55
N LYS A 32 -5.13 -24.76 10.24
CA LYS A 32 -5.93 -25.50 9.29
C LYS A 32 -5.45 -26.95 9.23
N GLN A 33 -6.38 -27.88 9.27
CA GLN A 33 -6.16 -29.29 9.03
C GLN A 33 -5.89 -29.50 7.54
N ILE A 34 -4.75 -30.10 7.22
CA ILE A 34 -4.37 -30.53 5.88
C ILE A 34 -4.21 -32.06 5.87
N PRO A 35 -4.22 -32.72 4.70
CA PRO A 35 -4.18 -34.19 4.62
C PRO A 35 -3.01 -34.83 5.39
N ASN A 36 -1.87 -34.14 5.48
CA ASN A 36 -0.63 -34.64 6.10
C ASN A 36 -0.23 -33.91 7.38
N GLY A 37 -1.14 -33.18 8.04
CA GLY A 37 -0.82 -32.47 9.29
C GLY A 37 -1.68 -31.25 9.54
N VAL A 38 -1.08 -30.27 10.20
CA VAL A 38 -1.69 -28.97 10.47
C VAL A 38 -0.80 -27.86 9.92
N GLN A 39 -1.41 -26.82 9.37
CA GLN A 39 -0.73 -25.62 8.91
C GLN A 39 -1.23 -24.44 9.72
N GLN A 40 -0.32 -23.65 10.30
CA GLN A 40 -0.71 -22.42 10.98
C GLN A 40 -1.45 -21.50 10.01
N LEU A 41 -2.63 -21.03 10.41
CA LEU A 41 -3.38 -20.03 9.65
C LEU A 41 -2.78 -18.65 9.88
N ASN A 42 -2.72 -17.86 8.81
CA ASN A 42 -2.51 -16.43 8.94
C ASN A 42 -3.73 -15.83 9.68
N PRO A 43 -3.55 -14.97 10.70
CA PRO A 43 -4.68 -14.37 11.42
C PRO A 43 -5.77 -13.79 10.51
N ILE A 44 -5.41 -13.19 9.38
CA ILE A 44 -6.39 -12.61 8.46
C ILE A 44 -7.28 -13.64 7.76
N GLU A 45 -6.82 -14.88 7.61
CA GLU A 45 -7.59 -15.98 7.02
C GLU A 45 -8.75 -16.40 7.93
N LEU A 46 -8.71 -16.05 9.23
CA LEU A 46 -9.81 -16.25 10.16
C LEU A 46 -11.07 -15.49 9.76
N LEU A 47 -10.92 -14.39 9.01
CA LEU A 47 -12.05 -13.65 8.43
C LEU A 47 -12.80 -14.48 7.38
N GLY A 48 -12.18 -15.50 6.79
CA GLY A 48 -12.79 -16.38 5.80
C GLY A 48 -13.65 -17.51 6.39
N THR A 49 -13.79 -17.58 7.71
CA THR A 49 -14.39 -18.73 8.42
C THR A 49 -15.89 -18.61 8.65
N ASP A 50 -16.56 -19.74 8.89
CA ASP A 50 -17.97 -19.75 9.31
C ASP A 50 -18.14 -19.11 10.69
N MET A 51 -17.14 -19.23 11.57
CA MET A 51 -17.11 -18.54 12.86
C MET A 51 -17.23 -17.02 12.70
N ALA A 52 -16.52 -16.43 11.74
CA ALA A 52 -16.63 -15.00 11.44
C ALA A 52 -18.07 -14.61 11.12
N VAL A 53 -18.75 -15.40 10.26
CA VAL A 53 -20.16 -15.17 9.90
C VAL A 53 -21.08 -15.33 11.12
N ARG A 54 -20.84 -16.32 11.97
CA ARG A 54 -21.64 -16.56 13.18
C ARG A 54 -21.52 -15.42 14.18
N LEU A 55 -20.32 -14.91 14.41
CA LEU A 55 -20.11 -13.78 15.32
C LEU A 55 -20.80 -12.51 14.80
N LEU A 56 -20.72 -12.21 13.50
CA LEU A 56 -21.44 -11.08 12.90
C LEU A 56 -22.97 -11.22 13.07
N LYS A 57 -23.51 -12.41 12.81
CA LYS A 57 -24.95 -12.71 13.02
C LYS A 57 -25.34 -12.60 14.50
N PHE A 58 -24.46 -13.01 15.41
CA PHE A 58 -24.69 -12.90 16.84
C PHE A 58 -24.77 -11.43 17.26
N THR A 59 -23.80 -10.60 16.86
CA THR A 59 -23.80 -9.15 17.15
C THR A 59 -25.05 -8.45 16.62
N ALA A 60 -25.51 -8.80 15.42
CA ALA A 60 -26.75 -8.25 14.87
C ALA A 60 -27.97 -8.62 15.74
N ARG A 61 -28.06 -9.87 16.19
CA ARG A 61 -29.18 -10.35 17.02
C ARG A 61 -29.20 -9.76 18.43
N THR A 62 -28.06 -9.33 18.96
CA THR A 62 -27.97 -8.73 20.31
C THR A 62 -28.32 -7.25 20.35
N GLY A 63 -28.78 -6.67 19.23
CA GLY A 63 -29.27 -5.28 19.16
C GLY A 63 -28.31 -4.29 18.51
N ASP A 64 -27.13 -4.73 18.07
CA ASP A 64 -26.10 -3.88 17.47
C ASP A 64 -25.98 -4.13 15.96
N GLU A 65 -27.09 -4.01 15.23
CA GLU A 65 -27.15 -4.27 13.78
C GLU A 65 -26.16 -3.39 12.99
N ASP A 66 -26.01 -2.12 13.37
CA ASP A 66 -25.06 -1.21 12.75
C ASP A 66 -23.61 -1.67 12.92
N ILE A 67 -23.24 -2.15 14.11
CA ILE A 67 -21.89 -2.66 14.38
C ILE A 67 -21.64 -3.95 13.57
N ALA A 68 -22.64 -4.83 13.46
CA ALA A 68 -22.54 -6.02 12.64
C ALA A 68 -22.37 -5.69 11.15
N ARG A 69 -23.10 -4.67 10.67
CA ARG A 69 -23.02 -4.15 9.30
C ARG A 69 -21.64 -3.56 9.00
N GLN A 70 -21.14 -2.69 9.88
CA GLN A 70 -19.82 -2.09 9.80
C GLN A 70 -18.71 -3.15 9.78
N ASN A 71 -18.73 -4.11 10.71
CA ASN A 71 -17.76 -5.21 10.74
C ASN A 71 -17.84 -6.09 9.48
N THR A 72 -19.04 -6.26 8.92
CA THR A 72 -19.21 -6.96 7.63
C THR A 72 -18.50 -6.22 6.51
N LEU A 73 -18.72 -4.91 6.38
CA LEU A 73 -18.01 -4.11 5.39
C LEU A 73 -16.49 -4.14 5.61
N SER A 74 -16.01 -3.95 6.84
CA SER A 74 -14.58 -3.97 7.16
C SER A 74 -13.91 -5.29 6.80
N ARG A 75 -14.59 -6.42 7.09
CA ARG A 75 -14.18 -7.75 6.67
C ARG A 75 -14.06 -7.85 5.14
N LEU A 76 -15.06 -7.38 4.38
CA LEU A 76 -15.04 -7.43 2.91
C LEU A 76 -13.95 -6.54 2.32
N LEU A 77 -13.80 -5.32 2.86
CA LEU A 77 -12.78 -4.36 2.45
C LEU A 77 -11.37 -4.89 2.67
N THR A 78 -11.12 -5.47 3.83
CA THR A 78 -9.82 -6.07 4.14
C THR A 78 -9.52 -7.26 3.21
N GLN A 79 -10.51 -8.08 2.86
CA GLN A 79 -10.31 -9.15 1.86
C GLN A 79 -10.06 -8.60 0.44
N CYS A 80 -10.54 -7.38 0.16
CA CYS A 80 -10.23 -6.66 -1.08
C CYS A 80 -8.81 -6.08 -1.10
N LEU A 81 -8.09 -6.05 0.03
CA LEU A 81 -6.66 -5.74 0.02
C LEU A 81 -5.91 -6.87 -0.70
N GLU A 82 -4.98 -6.52 -1.59
CA GLU A 82 -4.15 -7.52 -2.25
C GLU A 82 -3.18 -8.14 -1.23
N TYR A 83 -3.36 -9.43 -0.97
CA TYR A 83 -2.40 -10.25 -0.26
C TYR A 83 -1.64 -11.11 -1.27
N GLN A 84 -0.32 -10.96 -1.26
CA GLN A 84 0.72 -11.52 -2.14
C GLN A 84 1.08 -10.68 -3.38
N GLY A 85 2.29 -10.11 -3.34
CA GLY A 85 3.11 -9.80 -4.52
C GLY A 85 2.78 -8.55 -5.35
N ASN A 86 1.86 -7.68 -4.91
CA ASN A 86 1.18 -6.75 -5.84
C ASN A 86 1.18 -5.25 -5.47
N ARG A 87 2.23 -4.72 -4.83
CA ARG A 87 2.51 -3.27 -4.76
C ARG A 87 1.38 -2.41 -4.14
N ARG A 88 1.06 -2.70 -2.87
CA ARG A 88 0.87 -1.74 -1.75
C ARG A 88 0.00 -2.40 -0.69
N HIS A 89 0.66 -3.01 0.30
CA HIS A 89 0.14 -3.00 1.67
C HIS A 89 0.04 -1.54 2.15
N LEU A 90 -0.43 -1.32 3.37
CA LEU A 90 -0.10 -0.11 4.13
C LEU A 90 1.31 0.34 3.76
N ILE A 91 1.43 1.43 2.97
CA ILE A 91 2.60 1.64 2.10
C ILE A 91 3.87 1.65 2.95
N CYS A 92 4.63 0.56 2.91
CA CYS A 92 5.93 0.43 3.55
C CYS A 92 6.98 0.22 2.48
N GLU A 93 8.04 1.03 2.56
CA GLU A 93 9.30 0.64 1.96
C GLU A 93 9.97 -0.33 2.96
N PRO A 94 10.59 -1.43 2.51
CA PRO A 94 11.40 -2.23 3.42
C PRO A 94 12.51 -1.34 3.98
N TRP A 95 12.71 -1.40 5.30
CA TRP A 95 13.71 -0.61 6.01
C TRP A 95 14.83 -1.52 6.51
N THR A 96 16.06 -1.05 6.42
CA THR A 96 17.23 -1.72 7.03
C THR A 96 17.67 -1.00 8.30
N GLU A 97 18.54 -1.64 9.08
CA GLU A 97 19.16 -0.95 10.22
C GLU A 97 20.01 0.25 9.76
N ASP A 98 20.66 0.14 8.60
CA ASP A 98 21.43 1.24 7.98
C ASP A 98 20.53 2.47 7.70
N ASP A 99 19.26 2.24 7.35
CA ASP A 99 18.30 3.32 7.19
C ASP A 99 18.06 4.06 8.51
N LEU A 100 17.93 3.32 9.61
CA LEU A 100 17.72 3.88 10.94
C LEU A 100 18.95 4.60 11.46
N ARG A 101 20.16 4.17 11.07
CA ARG A 101 21.43 4.83 11.38
C ARG A 101 21.67 6.08 10.52
N GLY A 102 20.84 6.32 9.50
CA GLY A 102 20.94 7.47 8.62
C GLY A 102 21.89 7.30 7.44
N ASP A 103 22.52 6.13 7.29
CA ASP A 103 23.58 5.87 6.32
C ASP A 103 23.05 5.97 4.87
N THR A 104 21.80 5.54 4.64
CA THR A 104 21.21 5.46 3.30
C THR A 104 20.54 6.76 2.83
N MET A 105 20.35 7.74 3.71
CA MET A 105 19.62 8.99 3.40
C MET A 105 20.27 9.75 2.26
N PHE A 106 21.59 9.94 2.34
CA PHE A 106 22.35 10.65 1.33
C PHE A 106 22.62 9.79 0.08
N GLU A 107 22.80 8.48 0.24
CA GLU A 107 23.02 7.55 -0.88
C GLU A 107 21.86 7.58 -1.87
N ASN A 108 20.64 7.58 -1.34
CA ASN A 108 19.40 7.60 -2.12
C ASN A 108 19.07 8.99 -2.70
N ASN A 109 19.51 10.06 -2.04
CA ASN A 109 19.27 11.42 -2.50
C ASN A 109 20.46 12.34 -2.17
N ARG A 110 21.33 12.57 -3.16
CA ARG A 110 22.59 13.33 -3.02
C ARG A 110 22.38 14.85 -2.96
N THR A 111 21.59 15.32 -2.00
CA THR A 111 21.40 16.74 -1.67
C THR A 111 22.06 17.06 -0.33
N GLU A 112 22.43 18.32 -0.12
CA GLU A 112 22.97 18.79 1.17
C GLU A 112 21.93 18.58 2.29
N PHE A 113 20.67 18.94 2.04
CA PHE A 113 19.56 18.69 2.96
C PHE A 113 19.42 17.21 3.35
N ALA A 114 19.56 16.28 2.40
CA ALA A 114 19.53 14.85 2.73
C ALA A 114 20.73 14.37 3.55
N ARG A 115 21.90 15.01 3.40
CA ARG A 115 23.06 14.74 4.27
C ARG A 115 22.76 15.19 5.69
N ASP A 116 22.22 16.39 5.85
CA ASP A 116 21.86 16.93 7.17
C ASP A 116 20.79 16.06 7.85
N CYS A 117 19.76 15.64 7.11
CA CYS A 117 18.77 14.68 7.62
C CYS A 117 19.39 13.32 7.98
N GLY A 118 20.45 12.88 7.29
CA GLY A 118 21.19 11.66 7.64
C GLY A 118 21.91 11.79 8.99
N VAL A 119 22.58 12.93 9.22
CA VAL A 119 23.24 13.23 10.52
C VAL A 119 22.20 13.36 11.64
N GLU A 120 21.08 14.02 11.37
CA GLU A 120 19.97 14.12 12.32
C GLU A 120 19.42 12.74 12.67
N GLN A 121 19.18 11.88 11.67
CA GLN A 121 18.71 10.51 11.88
C GLN A 121 19.70 9.68 12.71
N ALA A 122 21.01 9.80 12.45
CA ALA A 122 22.05 9.12 13.23
C ALA A 122 22.05 9.56 14.71
N HIS A 123 21.90 10.87 14.96
CA HIS A 123 21.79 11.41 16.31
C HIS A 123 20.51 10.91 17.00
N ARG A 124 19.36 10.92 16.30
CA ARG A 124 18.09 10.39 16.82
C ARG A 124 18.20 8.91 17.18
N PHE A 125 18.82 8.12 16.31
CA PHE A 125 19.10 6.71 16.59
C PHE A 125 19.86 6.53 17.91
N GLN A 126 20.92 7.29 18.15
CA GLN A 126 21.71 7.21 19.38
C GLN A 126 20.88 7.55 20.63
N VAL A 127 20.11 8.65 20.58
CA VAL A 127 19.29 9.14 21.71
C VAL A 127 18.13 8.18 22.05
N VAL A 128 17.44 7.64 21.03
CA VAL A 128 16.33 6.71 21.28
C VAL A 128 16.87 5.36 21.77
N MET A 129 18.00 4.89 21.22
CA MET A 129 18.60 3.63 21.64
C MET A 129 19.22 3.70 23.04
N SER A 130 19.77 4.86 23.46
CA SER A 130 20.23 5.08 24.85
C SER A 130 19.08 5.11 25.87
N GLY A 131 17.84 5.31 25.39
CA GLY A 131 16.66 5.40 26.24
C GLY A 131 16.49 6.74 26.93
N GLU A 132 17.18 7.77 26.43
CA GLU A 132 17.13 9.13 26.98
C GLU A 132 15.91 9.93 26.49
N GLN A 133 15.19 9.41 25.48
CA GLN A 133 14.01 10.05 24.93
C GLN A 133 12.86 9.06 24.85
N ASP A 134 11.78 9.36 25.57
CA ASP A 134 10.48 8.74 25.37
C ASP A 134 9.66 9.54 24.36
N SER A 135 8.80 8.86 23.61
CA SER A 135 7.89 9.53 22.70
C SER A 135 6.72 10.17 23.44
N GLU A 136 6.39 11.41 23.07
CA GLU A 136 5.20 12.12 23.57
C GLU A 136 3.91 11.60 22.91
N LEU A 137 4.02 10.89 21.78
CA LEU A 137 2.87 10.37 21.04
C LEU A 137 2.44 8.99 21.57
N PRO A 138 1.13 8.70 21.63
CA PRO A 138 0.65 7.35 21.93
C PRO A 138 1.22 6.31 20.95
N SER A 139 1.48 5.08 21.44
CA SER A 139 2.10 4.01 20.64
C SER A 139 1.33 3.67 19.37
N GLU A 140 0.01 3.81 19.39
CA GLU A 140 -0.81 3.64 18.19
C GLU A 140 -0.48 4.68 17.12
N GLU A 141 -0.37 5.96 17.49
CA GLU A 141 -0.12 7.05 16.53
C GLU A 141 1.25 6.89 15.87
N LEU A 142 2.26 6.54 16.67
CA LEU A 142 3.59 6.22 16.19
C LEU A 142 3.54 5.06 15.20
N TYR A 143 2.88 3.97 15.57
CA TYR A 143 2.80 2.78 14.72
C TYR A 143 2.11 3.07 13.38
N TRP A 144 0.97 3.75 13.40
CA TRP A 144 0.28 4.19 12.19
C TRP A 144 1.15 5.15 11.37
N GLY A 145 1.80 6.10 12.03
CA GLY A 145 2.75 7.04 11.44
C GLY A 145 3.93 6.37 10.73
N SER A 146 4.47 5.29 11.29
CA SER A 146 5.63 4.57 10.76
C SER A 146 5.28 3.76 9.52
N PHE A 147 4.22 2.95 9.58
CA PHE A 147 4.00 1.90 8.59
C PHE A 147 2.85 2.16 7.61
N THR A 148 2.10 3.25 7.76
CA THR A 148 0.93 3.45 6.91
C THR A 148 0.69 4.90 6.53
N THR A 149 0.31 5.10 5.26
CA THR A 149 -0.12 6.42 4.75
C THR A 149 -1.60 6.69 5.01
N LEU A 150 -2.29 5.77 5.68
CA LEU A 150 -3.65 5.97 6.14
C LEU A 150 -3.66 6.88 7.37
N PRO A 151 -4.69 7.74 7.51
CA PRO A 151 -4.83 8.57 8.70
C PRO A 151 -5.18 7.71 9.91
N GLN A 152 -4.74 8.13 11.09
CA GLN A 152 -5.28 7.61 12.33
C GLN A 152 -6.73 8.10 12.51
N VAL A 153 -7.61 7.19 12.92
CA VAL A 153 -9.04 7.42 13.11
C VAL A 153 -9.53 6.55 14.26
N GLU A 154 -10.70 6.89 14.80
CA GLU A 154 -11.39 6.06 15.79
C GLU A 154 -11.73 4.67 15.24
N ASP A 155 -12.03 3.72 16.14
CA ASP A 155 -12.44 2.36 15.80
C ASP A 155 -13.88 2.25 15.27
N THR A 156 -14.56 3.38 15.10
CA THR A 156 -15.99 3.47 14.86
C THR A 156 -16.31 4.38 13.68
N PHE A 157 -17.49 4.18 13.10
CA PHE A 157 -18.03 5.01 12.03
C PHE A 157 -18.93 6.11 12.59
N THR A 158 -18.40 6.95 13.49
CA THR A 158 -19.14 8.05 14.15
C THR A 158 -19.42 9.23 13.21
N ASP A 159 -18.60 9.40 12.17
CA ASP A 159 -18.71 10.45 11.17
C ASP A 159 -19.83 10.14 10.15
N ALA A 160 -20.83 11.02 10.03
CA ALA A 160 -21.98 10.81 9.15
C ALA A 160 -21.61 10.66 7.66
N SER A 161 -20.57 11.37 7.19
CA SER A 161 -20.07 11.23 5.82
C SER A 161 -19.39 9.87 5.63
N LEU A 162 -18.65 9.41 6.64
CA LEU A 162 -18.01 8.11 6.64
C LEU A 162 -19.04 6.98 6.68
N GLN A 163 -20.11 7.12 7.46
CA GLN A 163 -21.21 6.17 7.52
C GLN A 163 -21.97 6.11 6.17
N SER A 164 -22.32 7.26 5.58
CA SER A 164 -22.96 7.29 4.26
C SER A 164 -22.07 6.65 3.17
N PHE A 165 -20.76 6.90 3.23
CA PHE A 165 -19.80 6.23 2.35
C PHE A 165 -19.81 4.72 2.57
N ALA A 166 -19.68 4.28 3.82
CA ALA A 166 -19.67 2.87 4.20
C ALA A 166 -20.91 2.15 3.67
N ASP A 167 -22.08 2.75 3.84
CA ASP A 167 -23.37 2.20 3.44
C ASP A 167 -23.46 2.00 1.92
N GLN A 168 -23.12 3.04 1.14
CA GLN A 168 -23.12 2.96 -0.32
C GLN A 168 -22.07 1.97 -0.84
N LEU A 169 -20.91 1.91 -0.18
CA LEU A 169 -19.86 0.96 -0.55
C LEU A 169 -20.27 -0.48 -0.26
N GLN A 170 -20.97 -0.71 0.85
CA GLN A 170 -21.51 -2.02 1.18
C GLN A 170 -22.59 -2.44 0.18
N GLN A 171 -23.51 -1.53 -0.18
CA GLN A 171 -24.51 -1.78 -1.21
C GLN A 171 -23.86 -2.14 -2.56
N MET A 172 -22.79 -1.42 -2.93
CA MET A 172 -22.01 -1.73 -4.14
C MET A 172 -21.35 -3.11 -4.08
N MET A 173 -20.90 -3.56 -2.89
CA MET A 173 -20.22 -4.86 -2.73
C MET A 173 -21.19 -6.04 -2.65
N MET A 174 -22.33 -5.86 -1.97
CA MET A 174 -23.30 -6.92 -1.71
C MET A 174 -24.42 -6.98 -2.75
N GLY A 175 -24.68 -5.90 -3.48
CA GLY A 175 -25.82 -5.79 -4.39
C GLY A 175 -27.16 -5.63 -3.65
N ASN A 176 -28.22 -5.28 -4.39
CA ASN A 176 -29.54 -4.95 -3.84
C ASN A 176 -30.46 -6.18 -3.66
N GLY A 177 -29.95 -7.41 -3.53
CA GLY A 177 -30.76 -8.64 -3.61
C GLY A 177 -30.75 -9.51 -2.35
N ASP A 178 -31.93 -10.05 -1.99
CA ASP A 178 -32.16 -11.02 -0.90
C ASP A 178 -31.64 -12.44 -1.19
N SER A 179 -31.02 -12.68 -2.35
CA SER A 179 -30.46 -13.97 -2.71
C SER A 179 -29.12 -14.22 -2.00
N PRO A 180 -28.75 -15.47 -1.68
CA PRO A 180 -27.43 -15.78 -1.14
C PRO A 180 -26.37 -15.39 -2.18
N VAL A 181 -25.77 -14.21 -1.99
CA VAL A 181 -24.74 -13.67 -2.88
C VAL A 181 -23.48 -14.49 -2.70
N THR A 182 -23.10 -15.23 -3.74
CA THR A 182 -21.75 -15.76 -3.84
C THR A 182 -20.81 -14.58 -4.03
N LEU A 183 -20.13 -14.17 -2.95
CA LEU A 183 -19.23 -13.02 -2.96
C LEU A 183 -17.93 -13.39 -3.69
N ASP A 184 -17.74 -12.87 -4.90
CA ASP A 184 -16.47 -12.97 -5.62
C ASP A 184 -15.54 -11.81 -5.22
N VAL A 185 -14.51 -12.13 -4.42
CA VAL A 185 -13.48 -11.17 -3.97
C VAL A 185 -12.81 -10.47 -5.15
N MET A 186 -12.59 -11.15 -6.28
CA MET A 186 -11.97 -10.53 -7.45
C MET A 186 -12.89 -9.50 -8.10
N GLN A 187 -14.19 -9.77 -8.14
CA GLN A 187 -15.16 -8.80 -8.63
C GLN A 187 -15.30 -7.61 -7.67
N MET A 188 -15.37 -7.85 -6.35
CA MET A 188 -15.40 -6.78 -5.35
C MET A 188 -14.17 -5.86 -5.46
N ARG A 189 -12.98 -6.45 -5.60
CA ARG A 189 -11.73 -5.70 -5.83
C ARG A 189 -11.80 -4.82 -7.09
N ARG A 190 -12.30 -5.37 -8.21
CA ARG A 190 -12.49 -4.58 -9.44
C ARG A 190 -13.45 -3.43 -9.23
N ASN A 191 -14.57 -3.66 -8.54
CA ASN A 191 -15.56 -2.61 -8.27
C ASN A 191 -14.95 -1.48 -7.42
N VAL A 192 -14.27 -1.82 -6.32
CA VAL A 192 -13.58 -0.84 -5.47
C VAL A 192 -12.52 -0.06 -6.25
N LYS A 193 -11.74 -0.74 -7.10
CA LYS A 193 -10.72 -0.10 -7.94
C LYS A 193 -11.34 0.87 -8.95
N THR A 194 -12.39 0.46 -9.64
CA THR A 194 -13.14 1.31 -10.58
C THR A 194 -13.70 2.54 -9.86
N ALA A 195 -14.33 2.36 -8.70
CA ALA A 195 -14.85 3.45 -7.89
C ALA A 195 -13.73 4.41 -7.43
N TRP A 196 -12.61 3.87 -6.98
CA TRP A 196 -11.41 4.64 -6.61
C TRP A 196 -10.87 5.46 -7.79
N ASP A 197 -10.71 4.86 -8.97
CA ASP A 197 -10.20 5.51 -10.17
C ASP A 197 -11.14 6.64 -10.61
N ASN A 198 -12.45 6.45 -10.46
CA ASN A 198 -13.50 7.45 -10.72
C ASN A 198 -13.75 8.41 -9.55
N GLN A 199 -12.93 8.40 -8.49
CA GLN A 199 -13.06 9.28 -7.32
C GLN A 199 -14.40 9.16 -6.60
N PHE A 200 -15.05 8.00 -6.70
CA PHE A 200 -16.36 7.71 -6.10
C PHE A 200 -17.43 8.72 -6.52
N LYS A 201 -17.37 9.24 -7.75
CA LYS A 201 -18.32 10.24 -8.27
C LYS A 201 -19.77 9.76 -8.28
N GLU A 202 -19.97 8.46 -8.44
CA GLU A 202 -21.29 7.82 -8.47
C GLU A 202 -21.95 7.76 -7.10
N PHE A 203 -21.20 8.01 -6.02
CA PHE A 203 -21.74 7.97 -4.67
C PHE A 203 -22.40 9.31 -4.35
N ASP A 204 -23.58 9.26 -3.73
CA ASP A 204 -24.30 10.42 -3.25
C ASP A 204 -23.80 10.82 -1.86
N LEU A 205 -22.68 11.54 -1.84
CA LEU A 205 -22.00 11.97 -0.62
C LEU A 205 -21.99 13.48 -0.54
N ASP A 206 -22.30 14.02 0.65
CA ASP A 206 -22.14 15.43 1.03
C ASP A 206 -20.66 15.82 1.25
N VAL A 207 -19.79 15.31 0.38
CA VAL A 207 -18.34 15.54 0.39
C VAL A 207 -17.89 15.83 -1.03
N ALA A 208 -17.14 16.92 -1.18
CA ALA A 208 -16.59 17.32 -2.47
C ALA A 208 -15.78 16.19 -3.11
N ILE A 209 -15.92 16.00 -4.42
CA ILE A 209 -15.31 14.89 -5.18
C ILE A 209 -13.79 14.77 -4.91
N ARG A 210 -13.09 15.91 -4.79
CA ARG A 210 -11.65 15.95 -4.51
C ARG A 210 -11.26 15.31 -3.16
N ASP A 211 -12.17 15.31 -2.20
CA ASP A 211 -11.95 14.87 -0.82
C ASP A 211 -12.44 13.42 -0.60
N ARG A 212 -13.24 12.85 -1.51
CA ARG A 212 -13.79 11.49 -1.39
C ARG A 212 -12.72 10.39 -1.27
N ARG A 213 -11.57 10.54 -1.94
CA ARG A 213 -10.44 9.60 -1.78
C ARG A 213 -9.79 9.67 -0.40
N HIS A 214 -9.77 10.86 0.22
CA HIS A 214 -9.32 11.00 1.61
C HIS A 214 -10.32 10.35 2.56
N LEU A 215 -11.62 10.51 2.30
CA LEU A 215 -12.67 9.83 3.05
C LEU A 215 -12.57 8.30 2.93
N PHE A 216 -12.33 7.75 1.74
CA PHE A 216 -12.06 6.33 1.56
C PHE A 216 -10.82 5.85 2.35
N LYS A 217 -9.75 6.64 2.40
CA LYS A 217 -8.58 6.29 3.23
C LYS A 217 -8.91 6.26 4.72
N ARG A 218 -9.75 7.18 5.22
CA ARG A 218 -10.27 7.12 6.60
C ARG A 218 -11.07 5.83 6.81
N LEU A 219 -11.98 5.50 5.90
CA LEU A 219 -12.78 4.26 5.92
C LEU A 219 -11.91 3.00 5.97
N MET A 220 -10.85 2.95 5.17
CA MET A 220 -9.89 1.84 5.19
C MET A 220 -9.15 1.73 6.52
N SER A 221 -8.80 2.85 7.16
CA SER A 221 -8.12 2.87 8.45
C SER A 221 -9.02 2.32 9.56
N VAL A 222 -10.27 2.79 9.64
CA VAL A 222 -11.30 2.22 10.55
C VAL A 222 -11.46 0.73 10.27
N SER A 223 -11.54 0.34 8.99
CA SER A 223 -11.78 -1.04 8.60
C SER A 223 -10.67 -1.98 9.05
N ILE A 224 -9.40 -1.58 8.95
CA ILE A 224 -8.27 -2.40 9.40
C ILE A 224 -8.29 -2.57 10.93
N ARG A 225 -8.62 -1.51 11.68
CA ARG A 225 -8.75 -1.57 13.15
C ARG A 225 -9.88 -2.50 13.58
N GLN A 226 -11.08 -2.29 13.04
CA GLN A 226 -12.22 -3.16 13.29
C GLN A 226 -11.94 -4.61 12.90
N THR A 227 -11.23 -4.82 11.79
CA THR A 227 -10.85 -6.16 11.35
C THR A 227 -9.85 -6.84 12.27
N SER A 228 -8.90 -6.11 12.86
CA SER A 228 -7.97 -6.68 13.86
C SER A 228 -8.73 -7.10 15.12
N ASN A 229 -9.63 -6.24 15.61
CA ASN A 229 -10.53 -6.58 16.73
C ASN A 229 -11.43 -7.77 16.42
N LEU A 230 -12.01 -7.84 15.21
CA LEU A 230 -12.84 -8.96 14.78
C LEU A 230 -12.02 -10.25 14.69
N THR A 231 -10.81 -10.19 14.14
CA THR A 231 -9.87 -11.32 14.06
C THR A 231 -9.56 -11.88 15.45
N GLN A 232 -9.24 -11.01 16.40
CA GLN A 232 -9.03 -11.37 17.80
C GLN A 232 -10.27 -12.06 18.40
N ARG A 233 -11.48 -11.51 18.20
CA ARG A 233 -12.73 -12.11 18.68
C ARG A 233 -13.00 -13.49 18.06
N ILE A 234 -12.76 -13.65 16.76
CA ILE A 234 -12.88 -14.94 16.07
C ILE A 234 -11.90 -15.95 16.66
N ALA A 235 -10.63 -15.56 16.81
CA ALA A 235 -9.60 -16.40 17.40
C ALA A 235 -9.98 -16.83 18.82
N PHE A 236 -10.47 -15.89 19.63
CA PHE A 236 -10.88 -16.13 21.01
C PHE A 236 -12.06 -17.11 21.07
N ALA A 237 -13.04 -16.96 20.18
CA ALA A 237 -14.15 -17.90 20.07
C ALA A 237 -13.69 -19.33 19.70
N PHE A 238 -12.69 -19.47 18.82
CA PHE A 238 -12.09 -20.78 18.54
C PHE A 238 -11.38 -21.38 19.75
N VAL A 239 -10.59 -20.57 20.48
CA VAL A 239 -9.89 -21.03 21.69
C VAL A 239 -10.89 -21.48 22.76
N LEU A 240 -11.92 -20.68 23.04
CA LEU A 240 -12.97 -21.05 24.01
C LEU A 240 -13.70 -22.33 23.60
N LYS A 241 -14.04 -22.48 22.32
CA LYS A 241 -14.68 -23.69 21.81
C LYS A 241 -13.78 -24.92 21.99
N ASN A 242 -12.47 -24.78 21.80
CA ASN A 242 -11.50 -25.85 21.96
C ASN A 242 -11.28 -26.25 23.42
N LEU A 243 -11.28 -25.29 24.35
CA LEU A 243 -11.09 -25.53 25.79
C LEU A 243 -12.32 -26.19 26.44
N GLY A 244 -13.50 -26.12 25.81
CA GLY A 244 -14.73 -26.76 26.25
C GLY A 244 -15.34 -26.16 27.53
N SER A 245 -16.60 -26.52 27.80
CA SER A 245 -17.37 -26.09 28.99
C SER A 245 -16.72 -26.47 30.33
N THR A 246 -15.74 -27.37 30.32
CA THR A 246 -14.94 -27.82 31.48
C THR A 246 -13.93 -26.79 31.97
N ALA A 247 -13.44 -25.88 31.11
CA ALA A 247 -12.54 -24.79 31.51
C ALA A 247 -13.31 -23.57 32.04
N LEU A 248 -14.47 -23.25 31.44
CA LEU A 248 -15.37 -22.17 31.86
C LEU A 248 -15.89 -22.32 33.31
N GLN A 249 -15.83 -23.53 33.87
CA GLN A 249 -16.21 -23.82 35.26
C GLN A 249 -15.03 -23.86 36.24
N ARG A 250 -13.77 -23.87 35.77
CA ARG A 250 -12.61 -24.13 36.65
C ARG A 250 -11.64 -22.98 36.85
N ASP A 251 -11.65 -21.92 36.06
CA ASP A 251 -10.84 -20.73 36.39
C ASP A 251 -11.43 -19.43 35.87
N ARG A 252 -11.43 -18.41 36.72
CA ARG A 252 -11.98 -17.07 36.45
C ARG A 252 -11.07 -16.20 35.56
N SER A 253 -10.01 -16.75 34.99
CA SER A 253 -9.23 -16.11 33.93
C SER A 253 -8.79 -17.17 32.91
N THR A 254 -9.40 -17.18 31.73
CA THR A 254 -9.08 -18.11 30.63
C THR A 254 -7.59 -18.04 30.24
N PHE A 255 -6.98 -16.87 30.40
CA PHE A 255 -5.59 -16.56 30.08
C PHE A 255 -4.88 -15.95 31.29
N SER A 256 -3.62 -16.31 31.51
CA SER A 256 -2.70 -15.49 32.32
C SER A 256 -2.32 -14.21 31.56
N GLU A 257 -1.68 -13.24 32.21
CA GLU A 257 -1.27 -11.99 31.56
C GLU A 257 -0.33 -12.24 30.37
N ARG A 258 0.64 -13.16 30.52
CA ARG A 258 1.57 -13.55 29.45
C ARG A 258 0.85 -14.22 28.29
N GLU A 259 -0.10 -15.12 28.59
CA GLU A 259 -0.89 -15.79 27.57
C GLU A 259 -1.78 -14.80 26.81
N GLN A 260 -2.37 -13.82 27.52
CA GLN A 260 -3.17 -12.77 26.92
C GLN A 260 -2.31 -11.88 26.00
N LYS A 261 -1.13 -11.45 26.45
CA LYS A 261 -0.22 -10.65 25.61
C LYS A 261 0.26 -11.42 24.38
N LEU A 262 0.56 -12.71 24.50
CA LEU A 262 0.97 -13.54 23.37
C LEU A 262 -0.18 -13.71 22.37
N PHE A 263 -1.39 -13.92 22.88
CA PHE A 263 -2.61 -13.97 22.08
C PHE A 263 -2.87 -12.64 21.36
N ASP A 264 -2.74 -11.51 22.06
CA ASP A 264 -2.95 -10.17 21.52
C ASP A 264 -1.88 -9.77 20.50
N LEU A 265 -0.63 -10.21 20.70
CA LEU A 265 0.45 -10.06 19.73
C LEU A 265 0.10 -10.76 18.42
N ARG A 266 -0.44 -11.98 18.49
CA ARG A 266 -0.77 -12.79 17.31
C ARG A 266 -2.05 -12.35 16.61
N TYR A 267 -3.09 -11.95 17.35
CA TYR A 267 -4.41 -11.71 16.76
C TYR A 267 -4.87 -10.24 16.78
N GLY A 268 -4.05 -9.32 17.30
CA GLY A 268 -4.08 -7.90 16.91
C GLY A 268 -4.54 -6.88 17.93
N ASN A 269 -4.49 -7.16 19.23
CA ASN A 269 -4.78 -6.16 20.26
C ASN A 269 -3.53 -5.73 21.05
N CYS A 270 -2.35 -6.04 20.53
CA CYS A 270 -1.09 -5.65 21.15
C CYS A 270 -0.84 -4.14 20.96
N GLU A 271 -0.69 -3.41 22.06
CA GLU A 271 -0.43 -1.96 22.04
C GLU A 271 0.90 -1.60 21.39
N ALA A 272 1.93 -2.43 21.57
CA ALA A 272 3.23 -2.24 20.93
C ALA A 272 3.17 -2.36 19.39
N LEU A 273 2.14 -3.02 18.85
CA LEU A 273 1.85 -3.12 17.42
C LEU A 273 0.72 -2.16 16.98
N GLY A 274 0.39 -1.16 17.80
CA GLY A 274 -0.68 -0.20 17.50
C GLY A 274 -2.05 -0.84 17.32
N ARG A 275 -2.30 -1.98 17.99
CA ARG A 275 -3.52 -2.79 17.91
C ARG A 275 -3.85 -3.26 16.48
N ILE A 276 -2.80 -3.64 15.76
CA ILE A 276 -2.89 -4.27 14.43
C ILE A 276 -2.45 -5.74 14.55
N ASN A 277 -3.17 -6.66 13.91
CA ASN A 277 -2.74 -8.07 13.88
C ASN A 277 -1.52 -8.27 12.97
N ILE A 278 -0.65 -9.21 13.34
CA ILE A 278 0.55 -9.55 12.56
C ILE A 278 0.25 -10.02 11.12
N GLY A 279 -0.99 -10.43 10.85
CA GLY A 279 -1.46 -10.76 9.51
C GLY A 279 -1.49 -9.57 8.54
N PHE A 280 -1.48 -8.33 9.05
CA PHE A 280 -1.24 -7.13 8.26
C PHE A 280 0.25 -6.80 8.10
N LEU A 281 1.13 -7.49 8.84
CA LEU A 281 2.55 -7.17 8.98
C LEU A 281 3.48 -7.99 8.07
N TYR A 282 2.93 -8.60 7.01
CA TYR A 282 3.75 -9.31 6.03
C TYR A 282 4.69 -8.32 5.32
N GLU A 283 5.98 -8.67 5.25
CA GLU A 283 7.04 -7.90 4.57
C GLU A 283 7.55 -6.64 5.30
N TYR A 284 7.35 -6.51 6.62
CA TYR A 284 7.74 -5.32 7.40
C TYR A 284 9.26 -5.21 7.73
N GLY A 285 10.10 -5.92 6.99
CA GLY A 285 11.56 -5.96 7.17
C GLY A 285 12.02 -6.99 8.19
N GLU A 286 13.23 -7.52 8.00
CA GLU A 286 13.80 -8.60 8.83
C GLU A 286 13.96 -8.17 10.30
N LEU A 287 14.44 -6.94 10.53
CA LEU A 287 14.65 -6.41 11.89
C LEU A 287 13.34 -6.28 12.68
N HIS A 288 12.25 -5.80 12.05
CA HIS A 288 10.96 -5.68 12.72
C HIS A 288 10.40 -7.05 13.10
N ALA A 289 10.50 -8.01 12.18
CA ALA A 289 10.09 -9.40 12.42
C ALA A 289 10.92 -10.03 13.55
N GLU A 290 12.23 -9.77 13.59
CA GLU A 290 13.09 -10.24 14.68
C GLU A 290 12.66 -9.67 16.03
N LEU A 291 12.39 -8.37 16.13
CA LEU A 291 11.94 -7.74 17.38
C LEU A 291 10.59 -8.27 17.87
N ILE A 292 9.64 -8.53 16.95
CA ILE A 292 8.37 -9.20 17.29
C ILE A 292 8.63 -10.61 17.84
N ASN A 293 9.51 -11.38 17.19
CA ASN A 293 9.86 -12.73 17.63
C ASN A 293 10.60 -12.70 18.99
N GLN A 294 11.49 -11.73 19.21
CA GLN A 294 12.16 -11.54 20.50
C GLN A 294 11.13 -11.24 21.60
N PHE A 295 10.13 -10.40 21.31
CA PHE A 295 9.05 -10.14 22.26
C PHE A 295 8.21 -11.39 22.53
N ALA A 296 7.79 -12.12 21.49
CA ALA A 296 7.08 -13.40 21.63
C ALA A 296 7.88 -14.42 22.45
N ASN A 297 9.20 -14.53 22.20
CA ASN A 297 10.08 -15.45 22.93
C ASN A 297 10.26 -15.04 24.39
N SER A 298 10.31 -13.73 24.68
CA SER A 298 10.43 -13.24 26.05
C SER A 298 9.20 -13.57 26.91
N LEU A 299 8.00 -13.55 26.30
CA LEU A 299 6.72 -13.90 26.91
C LEU A 299 6.66 -15.36 27.40
N ILE A 300 7.27 -16.28 26.64
CA ILE A 300 7.25 -17.72 26.91
C ILE A 300 8.49 -18.22 27.66
N SER A 301 9.46 -17.35 27.92
CA SER A 301 10.70 -17.70 28.62
C SER A 301 10.51 -17.80 30.14
N ASP A 302 11.35 -18.61 30.80
CA ASP A 302 11.39 -18.75 32.27
C ASP A 302 11.87 -17.48 33.00
N LYS A 303 12.24 -16.44 32.24
CA LYS A 303 12.85 -15.21 32.74
C LYS A 303 11.80 -14.22 33.30
N PRO A 304 12.23 -13.32 34.21
CA PRO A 304 11.35 -12.42 34.95
C PRO A 304 10.60 -11.41 34.06
N GLU A 305 9.59 -10.77 34.64
CA GLU A 305 8.79 -9.70 34.02
C GLU A 305 9.60 -8.52 33.46
N VAL A 306 10.86 -8.38 33.84
CA VAL A 306 11.76 -7.37 33.27
C VAL A 306 12.12 -7.68 31.81
N ALA A 307 12.21 -8.96 31.43
CA ALA A 307 12.70 -9.36 30.11
C ALA A 307 11.74 -8.99 28.97
N TRP A 308 10.45 -9.28 29.13
CA TRP A 308 9.44 -8.94 28.14
C TRP A 308 9.07 -7.44 28.13
N GLN A 309 9.12 -6.74 29.27
CA GLN A 309 9.01 -5.27 29.30
C GLN A 309 10.13 -4.62 28.50
N GLN A 310 11.37 -5.12 28.62
CA GLN A 310 12.49 -4.64 27.83
C GLN A 310 12.31 -4.93 26.34
N ALA A 311 11.87 -6.14 25.97
CA ALA A 311 11.61 -6.50 24.58
C ALA A 311 10.48 -5.64 23.97
N GLU A 312 9.41 -5.38 24.73
CA GLU A 312 8.33 -4.49 24.35
C GLU A 312 8.83 -3.06 24.15
N THR A 313 9.68 -2.57 25.06
CA THR A 313 10.31 -1.24 24.96
C THR A 313 11.20 -1.13 23.72
N ASN A 314 12.01 -2.15 23.42
CA ASN A 314 12.86 -2.18 22.24
C ASN A 314 12.02 -2.12 20.95
N LEU A 315 10.91 -2.87 20.89
CA LEU A 315 9.98 -2.83 19.77
C LEU A 315 9.37 -1.43 19.61
N ARG A 316 8.92 -0.79 20.70
CA ARG A 316 8.37 0.58 20.66
C ARG A 316 9.39 1.61 20.18
N ARG A 317 10.63 1.55 20.67
CA ARG A 317 11.74 2.41 20.24
C ARG A 317 12.04 2.26 18.74
N HIS A 318 12.07 1.02 18.26
CA HIS A 318 12.23 0.75 16.84
C HIS A 318 11.08 1.34 16.00
N VAL A 319 9.83 1.19 16.45
CA VAL A 319 8.67 1.80 15.78
C VAL A 319 8.78 3.32 15.73
N GLN A 320 9.21 3.95 16.83
CA GLN A 320 9.43 5.40 16.88
C GLN A 320 10.47 5.84 15.83
N LEU A 321 11.63 5.18 15.80
CA LEU A 321 12.70 5.50 14.85
C LEU A 321 12.25 5.38 13.39
N LEU A 322 11.39 4.41 13.09
CA LEU A 322 10.81 4.26 11.75
C LEU A 322 9.85 5.41 11.39
N GLY A 323 9.11 5.94 12.36
CA GLY A 323 8.22 7.08 12.16
C GLY A 323 9.02 8.34 11.81
N GLU A 324 10.06 8.61 12.60
CA GLU A 324 10.98 9.72 12.38
C GLU A 324 11.69 9.61 11.03
N LEU A 325 12.25 8.44 10.70
CA LEU A 325 12.88 8.18 9.41
C LEU A 325 11.94 8.46 8.24
N ARG A 326 10.69 8.01 8.36
CA ARG A 326 9.68 8.21 7.30
C ARG A 326 9.39 9.70 7.09
N ASP A 327 9.25 10.46 8.16
CA ASP A 327 9.00 11.90 8.07
C ASP A 327 10.19 12.64 7.46
N LEU A 328 11.41 12.31 7.87
CA LEU A 328 12.62 12.85 7.25
C LEU A 328 12.70 12.51 5.76
N ARG A 329 12.43 11.25 5.36
CA ARG A 329 12.39 10.87 3.94
C ARG A 329 11.31 11.62 3.17
N ARG A 330 10.17 11.91 3.79
CA ARG A 330 9.11 12.73 3.19
C ARG A 330 9.61 14.15 2.93
N PHE A 331 10.31 14.77 3.88
CA PHE A 331 10.91 16.09 3.70
C PHE A 331 11.99 16.08 2.61
N VAL A 332 12.88 15.09 2.62
CA VAL A 332 13.94 14.91 1.62
C VAL A 332 13.34 14.77 0.21
N ARG A 333 12.25 14.01 0.04
CA ARG A 333 11.53 13.91 -1.24
C ARG A 333 10.87 15.23 -1.65
N ALA A 334 10.31 15.96 -0.68
CA ALA A 334 9.71 17.26 -0.94
C ALA A 334 10.77 18.28 -1.42
N ASP A 335 11.93 18.30 -0.78
CA ASP A 335 13.08 19.11 -1.18
C ASP A 335 13.57 18.73 -2.59
N GLN A 336 13.75 17.44 -2.86
CA GLN A 336 14.14 16.97 -4.20
C GLN A 336 13.16 17.43 -5.29
N ARG A 337 11.85 17.36 -5.01
CA ARG A 337 10.80 17.83 -5.93
C ARG A 337 10.81 19.34 -6.08
N LYS A 338 11.14 20.09 -5.02
CA LYS A 338 11.27 21.54 -5.05
C LYS A 338 12.49 21.94 -5.87
N SER A 339 13.67 21.39 -5.59
CA SER A 339 14.90 21.57 -6.35
C SER A 339 14.72 21.23 -7.84
N THR A 340 14.00 20.15 -8.16
CA THR A 340 13.67 19.79 -9.55
C THR A 340 12.76 20.82 -10.22
N ARG A 341 11.75 21.33 -9.50
CA ARG A 341 10.86 22.41 -9.98
C ARG A 341 11.63 23.70 -10.19
N ASP A 342 12.50 24.08 -9.27
CA ASP A 342 13.30 25.31 -9.32
C ASP A 342 14.34 25.27 -10.46
N ARG A 343 14.92 24.09 -10.73
CA ARG A 343 15.72 23.88 -11.95
C ARG A 343 14.88 23.98 -13.23
N GLY A 344 13.61 23.61 -13.16
CA GLY A 344 12.65 23.73 -14.26
C GLY A 344 12.20 25.17 -14.52
N THR A 345 12.03 25.98 -13.48
CA THR A 345 11.64 27.41 -13.57
C THR A 345 12.81 28.33 -13.91
N ARG A 346 14.05 27.94 -13.59
CA ARG A 346 15.28 28.61 -14.09
C ARG A 346 15.49 28.46 -15.60
N LYS A 347 14.77 27.55 -16.27
CA LYS A 347 14.62 27.64 -17.72
C LYS A 347 13.65 28.78 -17.98
N LEU A 348 14.19 29.94 -18.36
CA LEU A 348 13.42 31.11 -18.80
C LEU A 348 12.19 30.64 -19.60
N PRO A 349 10.99 31.18 -19.34
CA PRO A 349 9.85 30.90 -20.19
C PRO A 349 10.27 31.21 -21.62
N ARG A 350 10.19 30.21 -22.51
CA ARG A 350 10.33 30.50 -23.94
C ARG A 350 9.34 31.62 -24.25
N PRO A 351 9.75 32.71 -24.90
CA PRO A 351 8.89 33.85 -25.15
C PRO A 351 7.58 33.32 -25.73
N ARG A 352 6.48 33.72 -25.09
CA ARG A 352 5.13 33.43 -25.56
C ARG A 352 5.04 34.15 -26.91
N ILE A 353 5.13 33.40 -28.00
CA ILE A 353 4.82 33.93 -29.31
C ILE A 353 3.30 34.06 -29.30
N ASP A 354 2.83 35.27 -29.03
CA ASP A 354 1.43 35.61 -29.22
C ASP A 354 1.10 35.39 -30.69
N ALA A 355 0.17 34.47 -30.94
CA ALA A 355 -0.40 34.27 -32.25
C ALA A 355 -1.33 35.46 -32.53
N GLY A 356 -0.75 36.57 -32.99
CA GLY A 356 -1.49 37.83 -33.06
C GLY A 356 -0.78 38.98 -33.74
N SER A 357 -0.01 38.74 -34.80
CA SER A 357 0.28 39.76 -35.81
C SER A 357 0.80 39.05 -37.06
N GLY A 358 0.07 39.19 -38.16
CA GLY A 358 0.50 38.74 -39.47
C GLY A 358 1.76 39.49 -39.93
N GLU A 359 2.42 38.89 -40.92
CA GLU A 359 3.44 39.52 -41.76
C GLU A 359 4.75 39.89 -41.07
N GLU A 360 5.53 38.87 -40.72
CA GLU A 360 7.00 38.93 -40.83
C GLU A 360 7.52 37.52 -41.10
N ALA A 361 7.43 37.14 -42.38
CA ALA A 361 8.20 36.04 -42.94
C ALA A 361 9.67 36.47 -43.07
N ASP A 362 10.56 35.49 -42.99
CA ASP A 362 11.99 35.54 -43.34
C ASP A 362 12.94 36.33 -42.43
N ALA A 363 13.35 35.72 -41.31
CA ALA A 363 14.76 35.59 -40.92
C ALA A 363 14.92 34.90 -39.55
N ARG A 364 14.71 33.58 -39.49
CA ARG A 364 15.35 32.76 -38.45
C ARG A 364 16.06 31.61 -39.12
N ALA A 365 17.31 31.85 -39.51
CA ALA A 365 18.24 30.79 -39.85
C ALA A 365 18.31 29.83 -38.65
N ALA A 366 17.79 28.62 -38.82
CA ALA A 366 17.93 27.57 -37.82
C ALA A 366 19.43 27.39 -37.50
N ALA A 367 19.75 27.33 -36.21
CA ALA A 367 21.11 27.12 -35.75
C ALA A 367 21.71 25.87 -36.45
N PRO A 368 22.99 25.89 -36.84
CA PRO A 368 23.62 24.79 -37.59
C PRO A 368 23.43 23.40 -36.93
N ASP A 369 23.42 23.35 -35.61
CA ASP A 369 23.25 22.12 -34.81
C ASP A 369 21.83 21.54 -34.88
N ASP A 370 20.78 22.37 -35.01
CA ASP A 370 19.40 21.88 -35.13
C ASP A 370 19.14 21.24 -36.50
N LYS A 371 19.80 21.71 -37.56
CA LYS A 371 19.72 21.09 -38.90
C LYS A 371 20.44 19.74 -38.96
N LEU A 372 21.59 19.60 -38.29
CA LEU A 372 22.33 18.34 -38.19
C LEU A 372 21.52 17.27 -37.42
N LEU A 373 20.87 17.67 -36.32
CA LEU A 373 19.96 16.82 -35.54
C LEU A 373 18.73 16.38 -36.33
N GLU A 374 18.23 17.20 -37.26
CA GLU A 374 17.10 16.83 -38.14
C GLU A 374 17.50 15.84 -39.25
N ILE A 375 18.71 15.95 -39.81
CA ILE A 375 19.22 15.03 -40.84
C ILE A 375 19.52 13.64 -40.25
N GLU A 376 20.16 13.57 -39.08
CA GLU A 376 20.41 12.30 -38.40
C GLU A 376 19.11 11.58 -38.04
N MET A 377 18.12 12.31 -37.51
CA MET A 377 16.82 11.76 -37.18
C MET A 377 16.08 11.25 -38.42
N LEU A 378 16.17 11.94 -39.57
CA LEU A 378 15.59 11.49 -40.83
C LEU A 378 16.24 10.20 -41.35
N ASN A 379 17.57 10.11 -41.25
CA ASN A 379 18.30 8.91 -41.63
C ASN A 379 17.96 7.71 -40.73
N GLU A 380 17.82 7.94 -39.42
CA GLU A 380 17.32 6.93 -38.48
C GLU A 380 15.88 6.51 -38.81
N LEU A 381 15.02 7.46 -39.17
CA LEU A 381 13.64 7.20 -39.56
C LEU A 381 13.56 6.30 -40.80
N LYS A 382 14.32 6.63 -41.86
CA LYS A 382 14.36 5.86 -43.12
C LYS A 382 14.75 4.40 -42.89
N ARG A 383 15.64 4.12 -41.93
CA ARG A 383 16.07 2.75 -41.60
C ARG A 383 14.99 1.90 -40.96
N VAL A 384 14.08 2.50 -40.18
CA VAL A 384 13.15 1.74 -39.33
C VAL A 384 11.68 1.95 -39.67
N VAL A 385 11.35 2.84 -40.61
CA VAL A 385 9.97 3.20 -40.98
C VAL A 385 9.11 1.97 -41.31
N ASN A 386 9.65 0.98 -42.02
CA ASN A 386 8.96 -0.24 -42.39
C ASN A 386 8.73 -1.22 -41.21
N ARG A 387 9.44 -1.03 -40.10
CA ARG A 387 9.25 -1.80 -38.85
C ARG A 387 8.22 -1.17 -37.92
N LEU A 388 7.84 0.08 -38.17
CA LEU A 388 6.78 0.75 -37.41
C LEU A 388 5.39 0.21 -37.77
N LYS A 389 4.46 0.29 -36.81
CA LYS A 389 3.03 0.00 -37.03
C LYS A 389 2.45 0.93 -38.11
N PRO A 390 1.45 0.50 -38.89
CA PRO A 390 0.92 1.26 -40.03
C PRO A 390 0.59 2.74 -39.73
N ARG A 391 -0.02 2.98 -38.56
CA ARG A 391 -0.41 4.31 -38.09
C ARG A 391 0.77 5.25 -37.80
N ASP A 392 1.88 4.71 -37.29
CA ASP A 392 3.10 5.48 -37.01
C ASP A 392 4.01 5.54 -38.23
N ARG A 393 4.03 4.48 -39.04
CA ARG A 393 4.68 4.42 -40.35
C ARG A 393 4.18 5.52 -41.28
N LYS A 394 2.86 5.70 -41.41
CA LYS A 394 2.28 6.76 -42.26
C LYS A 394 2.77 8.15 -41.86
N ARG A 395 2.93 8.42 -40.55
CA ARG A 395 3.43 9.70 -40.03
C ARG A 395 4.93 9.88 -40.22
N ALA A 396 5.68 8.81 -40.01
CA ALA A 396 7.12 8.78 -40.26
C ALA A 396 7.43 8.96 -41.75
N GLN A 397 6.66 8.30 -42.63
CA GLN A 397 6.79 8.41 -44.08
C GLN A 397 6.49 9.83 -44.56
N ALA A 398 5.41 10.45 -44.08
CA ALA A 398 5.10 11.84 -44.40
C ALA A 398 6.23 12.82 -44.03
N LEU A 399 6.96 12.56 -42.94
CA LEU A 399 8.12 13.36 -42.53
C LEU A 399 9.36 13.09 -43.39
N ILE A 400 9.53 11.86 -43.86
CA ILE A 400 10.61 11.50 -44.79
C ILE A 400 10.37 12.14 -46.15
N ASP A 401 9.14 12.06 -46.65
CA ASP A 401 8.73 12.58 -47.96
C ASP A 401 8.80 14.10 -48.01
N SER A 402 8.59 14.78 -46.87
CA SER A 402 8.73 16.23 -46.74
C SER A 402 10.17 16.70 -46.47
N GLY A 403 11.16 15.80 -46.50
CA GLY A 403 12.56 16.15 -46.22
C GLY A 403 12.82 16.67 -44.80
N GLY A 404 11.96 16.32 -43.84
CA GLY A 404 12.04 16.80 -42.45
C GLY A 404 11.15 17.97 -42.12
N ASP A 405 10.50 18.59 -43.11
CA ASP A 405 9.58 19.69 -42.86
C ASP A 405 8.29 19.15 -42.22
N ARG A 406 8.08 19.51 -40.94
CA ARG A 406 6.91 19.09 -40.16
C ARG A 406 5.63 19.82 -40.54
N GLY A 407 5.71 20.96 -41.20
CA GLY A 407 4.56 21.68 -41.75
C GLY A 407 4.01 20.92 -42.94
N LEU A 408 4.86 20.65 -43.93
CA LEU A 408 4.49 19.90 -45.14
C LEU A 408 4.06 18.45 -44.82
N ALA A 409 4.71 17.80 -43.83
CA ALA A 409 4.29 16.48 -43.36
C ALA A 409 2.92 16.48 -42.67
N ALA A 410 2.55 17.57 -42.01
CA ALA A 410 1.24 17.69 -41.37
C ALA A 410 0.15 17.93 -42.41
N GLU A 411 0.44 18.76 -43.42
CA GLU A 411 -0.45 19.05 -44.54
C GLU A 411 -0.79 17.80 -45.35
N SER A 412 0.20 16.97 -45.69
CA SER A 412 -0.01 15.70 -46.42
C SER A 412 -0.86 14.68 -45.66
N LEU A 413 -1.03 14.86 -44.34
CA LEU A 413 -1.86 14.03 -43.48
C LEU A 413 -3.18 14.67 -43.08
N GLY A 414 -3.48 15.88 -43.55
CA GLY A 414 -4.67 16.64 -43.15
C GLY A 414 -4.68 17.00 -41.66
N LEU A 415 -3.50 17.20 -41.06
CA LEU A 415 -3.32 17.53 -39.65
C LEU A 415 -2.82 18.96 -39.49
N THR A 416 -3.15 19.60 -38.37
CA THR A 416 -2.46 20.83 -37.97
C THR A 416 -1.02 20.50 -37.55
N ARG A 417 -0.08 21.42 -37.80
CA ARG A 417 1.34 21.27 -37.39
C ARG A 417 1.50 20.92 -35.91
N ARG A 418 0.64 21.48 -35.06
CA ARG A 418 0.59 21.19 -33.61
C ARG A 418 0.16 19.75 -33.34
N SER A 419 -0.95 19.30 -33.94
CA SER A 419 -1.45 17.93 -33.80
C SER A 419 -0.44 16.89 -34.31
N PHE A 420 0.22 17.18 -35.43
CA PHE A 420 1.30 16.35 -35.95
C PHE A 420 2.46 16.24 -34.95
N ASN A 421 2.95 17.36 -34.41
CA ASN A 421 4.04 17.38 -33.44
C ASN A 421 3.71 16.63 -32.15
N ASP A 422 2.50 16.80 -31.61
CA ASP A 422 2.08 16.13 -30.38
C ASP A 422 1.97 14.62 -30.59
N GLN A 423 1.35 14.18 -31.70
CA GLN A 423 1.26 12.76 -32.05
C GLN A 423 2.64 12.15 -32.32
N PHE A 424 3.51 12.86 -33.04
CA PHE A 424 4.86 12.39 -33.34
C PHE A 424 5.71 12.23 -32.07
N ARG A 425 5.59 13.18 -31.12
CA ARG A 425 6.29 13.13 -29.83
C ARG A 425 5.77 12.01 -28.93
N GLN A 426 4.47 11.79 -28.89
CA GLN A 426 3.84 10.83 -27.97
C GLN A 426 3.90 9.39 -28.46
N THR A 427 3.78 9.14 -29.77
CA THR A 427 3.69 7.77 -30.29
C THR A 427 4.87 7.39 -31.18
N VAL A 428 5.18 8.21 -32.19
CA VAL A 428 6.19 7.87 -33.20
C VAL A 428 7.59 7.84 -32.59
N ARG A 429 7.99 8.85 -31.81
CA ARG A 429 9.34 8.97 -31.25
C ARG A 429 9.68 7.85 -30.24
N PRO A 430 8.81 7.46 -29.29
CA PRO A 430 9.08 6.31 -28.42
C PRO A 430 9.19 4.99 -29.19
N ASN A 431 8.31 4.76 -30.18
CA ASN A 431 8.31 3.54 -30.98
C ASN A 431 9.54 3.46 -31.90
N LEU A 432 9.95 4.58 -32.48
CA LEU A 432 11.19 4.73 -33.23
C LEU A 432 12.41 4.32 -32.39
N LYS A 433 12.55 4.88 -31.18
CA LYS A 433 13.64 4.54 -30.26
C LYS A 433 13.65 3.07 -29.89
N LYS A 434 12.47 2.45 -29.74
CA LYS A 434 12.33 1.02 -29.46
C LYS A 434 12.85 0.17 -30.62
N GLU A 435 12.45 0.47 -31.85
CA GLU A 435 12.89 -0.28 -33.04
C GLU A 435 14.37 -0.07 -33.36
N ILE A 436 14.91 1.14 -33.17
CA ILE A 436 16.35 1.40 -33.32
C ILE A 436 17.16 0.58 -32.31
N ARG A 437 16.71 0.51 -31.04
CA ARG A 437 17.37 -0.34 -30.03
C ARG A 437 17.31 -1.82 -30.37
N LYS A 438 16.24 -2.26 -31.04
CA LYS A 438 16.08 -3.65 -31.50
C LYS A 438 17.05 -3.97 -32.64
N LEU A 439 17.12 -3.10 -33.66
CA LEU A 439 18.08 -3.19 -34.75
C LEU A 439 19.53 -3.25 -34.25
N LYS A 440 19.92 -2.35 -33.34
CA LYS A 440 21.28 -2.35 -32.76
C LYS A 440 21.61 -3.60 -31.93
N ARG A 441 20.60 -4.37 -31.50
CA ARG A 441 20.80 -5.66 -30.82
C ARG A 441 20.91 -6.81 -31.83
N GLU A 442 20.13 -6.76 -32.91
CA GLU A 442 20.21 -7.70 -34.03
C GLU A 442 21.54 -7.57 -34.80
N GLU A 443 22.09 -6.37 -34.93
CA GLU A 443 23.39 -6.12 -35.60
C GLU A 443 24.63 -6.52 -34.76
N LYS A 444 24.44 -6.81 -33.47
CA LYS A 444 25.51 -7.23 -32.54
C LYS A 444 25.55 -8.74 -32.30
N GLN A 445 24.61 -9.47 -32.86
CA GLN A 445 24.58 -10.93 -32.95
C GLN A 445 25.05 -11.33 -34.34
#